data_AF-A0AAP6VAK8-F1
#
_entry.id   AF-A0AAP6VAK8-F1
#
_cell.length_a   1.000
_cell.length_b   1.000
_cell.length_c   1.000
_cell.angle_alpha   90.00
_cell.angle_beta   90.00
_cell.angle_gamma   90.00
#
_symmetry.space_group_name_H-M   'P 1'
#
loop_
_entity.id
_entity.type
_entity.pdbx_description
1 polymer ?
#
loop_
_entity_poly.entity_id
_entity_poly.type
_entity_poly.pdbx_seq_one_letter_code
_entity_poly.pdbx_strand_id
1 'polypeptide(L)'
;MIFKGISSVPYELTLSDSTNPENQEMKQFATKTFQEKNIQFDQIDYTMYKTSAGIQLIKTSEYNKLAKFIDEPTLTGEKVVNLSQKDAPSAASVDVKSVQLANDQVLNIDKTEETNVLPTFGGVVVIPDSTSTDGIKAETETIWQPKAGT
;
A
#
# COMPACT_ATOMS: atom_id res chain seq x y z
N MET A 1 5.75 18.06 26.15
CA MET A 1 6.71 18.41 25.09
C MET A 1 6.49 17.44 23.95
N ILE A 2 6.02 17.99 22.82
CA ILE A 2 5.91 17.48 21.44
C ILE A 2 5.95 15.95 21.30
N PHE A 3 4.79 15.36 21.01
CA PHE A 3 4.71 14.09 20.30
C PHE A 3 5.59 14.20 19.04
N LYS A 4 6.82 13.68 19.08
CA LYS A 4 7.52 13.25 17.88
C LYS A 4 6.84 11.98 17.40
N GLY A 5 5.57 12.12 17.01
CA GLY A 5 4.84 11.14 16.24
C GLY A 5 5.50 11.15 14.87
N ILE A 6 6.22 10.08 14.63
CA ILE A 6 6.73 9.64 13.34
C ILE A 6 5.76 10.12 12.24
N SER A 7 6.22 11.03 11.39
CA SER A 7 5.58 11.29 10.10
C SER A 7 5.84 10.02 9.27
N SER A 8 5.00 9.01 9.46
CA SER A 8 5.08 7.71 8.78
C SER A 8 3.71 7.19 8.38
N VAL A 9 2.73 8.08 8.22
CA VAL A 9 1.53 7.74 7.46
C VAL A 9 1.79 8.34 6.08
N PRO A 10 2.08 7.50 5.06
CA PRO A 10 2.39 8.01 3.71
C PRO A 10 1.24 8.80 3.09
N TYR A 11 0.05 8.67 3.66
CA TYR A 11 -1.19 9.32 3.25
C TYR A 11 -1.94 9.88 4.46
N GLU A 12 -2.66 10.98 4.30
CA GLU A 12 -3.39 11.59 5.43
C GLU A 12 -4.60 10.78 5.89
N LEU A 13 -5.32 10.14 4.95
CA LEU A 13 -6.44 9.26 5.25
C LEU A 13 -6.41 8.04 4.34
N THR A 14 -6.57 6.86 4.92
CA THR A 14 -6.74 5.59 4.21
C THR A 14 -7.94 4.85 4.76
N LEU A 15 -8.79 4.33 3.88
CA LEU A 15 -9.89 3.44 4.19
C LEU A 15 -9.59 2.06 3.63
N SER A 16 -9.50 1.08 4.52
CA SER A 16 -9.27 -0.30 4.14
C SER A 16 -10.52 -1.03 3.69
N ASP A 17 -10.33 -1.95 2.75
CA ASP A 17 -11.40 -2.73 2.11
C ASP A 17 -12.59 -1.83 1.70
N SER A 18 -12.28 -0.78 0.94
CA SER A 18 -13.19 0.27 0.50
C SER A 18 -14.21 -0.20 -0.53
N THR A 19 -14.16 -1.46 -0.96
CA THR A 19 -15.19 -2.13 -1.77
C THR A 19 -16.22 -2.87 -0.93
N ASN A 20 -15.96 -3.08 0.37
CA ASN A 20 -16.91 -3.69 1.28
C ASN A 20 -18.17 -2.80 1.40
N PRO A 21 -19.39 -3.35 1.25
CA PRO A 21 -20.63 -2.60 1.43
C PRO A 21 -20.71 -1.83 2.76
N GLU A 22 -20.20 -2.42 3.85
CA GLU A 22 -20.20 -1.80 5.19
C GLU A 22 -19.30 -0.56 5.26
N ASN A 23 -18.29 -0.47 4.39
CA ASN A 23 -17.35 0.65 4.34
C ASN A 23 -17.74 1.73 3.32
N GLN A 24 -18.78 1.51 2.49
CA GLN A 24 -19.22 2.49 1.49
C GLN A 24 -19.71 3.78 2.13
N GLU A 25 -20.45 3.67 3.24
CA GLU A 25 -20.95 4.85 3.97
C GLU A 25 -19.78 5.69 4.50
N MET A 26 -18.73 5.03 5.01
CA MET A 26 -17.52 5.72 5.47
C MET A 26 -16.75 6.38 4.32
N LYS A 27 -16.63 5.71 3.17
CA LYS A 27 -16.02 6.27 1.95
C LYS A 27 -16.75 7.55 1.51
N GLN A 28 -18.08 7.50 1.46
CA GLN A 28 -18.91 8.65 1.10
C GLN A 28 -18.81 9.78 2.14
N PHE A 29 -18.83 9.43 3.43
CA PHE A 29 -18.68 10.40 4.52
C PHE A 29 -17.36 11.16 4.45
N ALA A 30 -16.24 10.45 4.24
CA ALA A 30 -14.92 11.07 4.11
C ALA A 30 -14.87 12.05 2.93
N THR A 31 -15.26 11.58 1.73
CA THR A 31 -15.28 12.40 0.51
C THR A 31 -16.15 13.64 0.66
N LYS A 32 -17.37 13.48 1.23
CA LYS A 32 -18.28 14.60 1.46
C LYS A 32 -17.72 15.61 2.45
N THR A 33 -17.06 15.14 3.51
CA THR A 33 -16.45 16.01 4.53
C THR A 33 -15.37 16.91 3.93
N PHE A 34 -14.49 16.37 3.07
CA PHE A 34 -13.49 17.19 2.39
C PHE A 34 -14.13 18.23 1.46
N GLN A 35 -15.17 17.84 0.71
CA GLN A 35 -15.91 18.75 -0.16
C GLN A 35 -16.62 19.88 0.62
N GLU A 36 -17.32 19.55 1.70
CA GLU A 36 -18.01 20.51 2.56
C GLU A 36 -17.04 21.50 3.23
N LYS A 37 -15.83 21.04 3.54
CA LYS A 37 -14.76 21.89 4.09
C LYS A 37 -13.97 22.66 3.03
N ASN A 38 -14.34 22.53 1.75
CA ASN A 38 -13.63 23.13 0.61
C ASN A 38 -12.13 22.78 0.59
N ILE A 39 -11.79 21.59 1.08
CA ILE A 39 -10.43 21.06 1.03
C ILE A 39 -10.27 20.44 -0.35
N GLN A 40 -9.26 20.89 -1.11
CA GLN A 40 -8.87 20.19 -2.32
C GLN A 40 -8.11 18.93 -1.95
N PHE A 41 -8.49 17.80 -2.53
CA PHE A 41 -7.84 16.53 -2.32
C PHE A 41 -7.77 15.76 -3.64
N ASP A 42 -6.78 14.89 -3.74
CA ASP A 42 -6.82 13.81 -4.70
C ASP A 42 -7.23 12.51 -3.99
N GLN A 43 -7.91 11.64 -4.71
CA GLN A 43 -8.33 10.34 -4.23
C GLN A 43 -7.75 9.25 -5.13
N ILE A 44 -7.22 8.20 -4.54
CA ILE A 44 -6.70 7.05 -5.29
C ILE A 44 -7.12 5.74 -4.63
N ASP A 45 -7.62 4.82 -5.45
CA ASP A 45 -7.95 3.46 -5.03
C ASP A 45 -6.81 2.54 -5.49
N TYR A 46 -6.39 1.60 -4.65
CA TYR A 46 -5.40 0.59 -5.00
C TYR A 46 -5.70 -0.76 -4.36
N THR A 47 -5.26 -1.84 -4.99
CA THR A 47 -5.53 -3.20 -4.50
C THR A 47 -4.28 -3.84 -3.92
N MET A 48 -4.44 -4.43 -2.75
CA MET A 48 -3.47 -5.29 -2.10
C MET A 48 -4.04 -6.69 -1.92
N TYR A 49 -3.17 -7.67 -1.75
CA TYR A 49 -3.55 -9.05 -1.49
C TYR A 49 -2.86 -9.54 -0.23
N LYS A 50 -3.58 -10.28 0.60
CA LYS A 50 -3.05 -10.79 1.86
C LYS A 50 -2.91 -12.30 1.81
N THR A 51 -1.67 -12.78 1.94
CA THR A 51 -1.40 -14.22 2.02
C THR A 51 -1.82 -14.79 3.37
N SER A 52 -1.94 -16.12 3.45
CA SER A 52 -2.23 -16.83 4.70
C SER A 52 -1.16 -16.60 5.79
N ALA A 53 0.08 -16.32 5.39
CA ALA A 53 1.19 -15.98 6.28
C ALA A 53 1.15 -14.52 6.77
N GLY A 54 0.16 -13.72 6.33
CA GLY A 54 0.01 -12.32 6.70
C GLY A 54 0.88 -11.35 5.88
N ILE A 55 1.68 -11.85 4.93
CA ILE A 55 2.47 -11.02 4.01
C ILE A 55 1.51 -10.35 3.03
N GLN A 56 1.71 -9.05 2.85
CA GLN A 56 0.98 -8.24 1.89
C GLN A 56 1.67 -8.27 0.53
N LEU A 57 0.88 -8.43 -0.53
CA LEU A 57 1.32 -8.40 -1.92
C LEU A 57 0.68 -7.20 -2.61
N ILE A 58 1.44 -6.52 -3.44
CA ILE A 58 0.94 -5.46 -4.32
C ILE A 58 1.48 -5.65 -5.73
N LYS A 59 0.62 -5.43 -6.73
CA LYS A 59 1.04 -5.48 -8.14
C LYS A 59 1.97 -4.32 -8.46
N THR A 60 2.91 -4.53 -9.38
CA THR A 60 3.86 -3.46 -9.78
C THR A 60 3.12 -2.25 -10.33
N SER A 61 2.09 -2.45 -11.16
CA SER A 61 1.24 -1.35 -11.65
C SER A 61 0.57 -0.56 -10.51
N GLU A 62 0.05 -1.25 -9.49
CA GLU A 62 -0.59 -0.66 -8.32
C GLU A 62 0.40 0.12 -7.45
N TYR A 63 1.58 -0.45 -7.19
CA TYR A 63 2.65 0.25 -6.48
C TYR A 63 3.11 1.50 -7.26
N ASN A 64 3.34 1.37 -8.57
CA ASN A 64 3.82 2.47 -9.40
C ASN A 64 2.78 3.59 -9.53
N LYS A 65 1.49 3.25 -9.48
CA LYS A 65 0.40 4.22 -9.40
C LYS A 65 0.49 5.05 -8.12
N LEU A 66 0.73 4.40 -6.98
CA LEU A 66 0.95 5.08 -5.69
C LEU A 66 2.24 5.88 -5.63
N ALA A 67 3.35 5.34 -6.17
CA ALA A 67 4.63 6.04 -6.20
C ALA A 67 4.54 7.36 -6.98
N LYS A 68 3.92 7.32 -8.17
CA LYS A 68 3.65 8.52 -8.97
C LYS A 68 2.74 9.53 -8.28
N PHE A 69 1.82 9.05 -7.46
CA PHE A 69 0.87 9.90 -6.74
C PHE A 69 1.54 10.79 -5.69
N ILE A 70 2.71 10.39 -5.18
CA ILE A 70 3.50 11.15 -4.19
C ILE A 70 4.89 11.53 -4.71
N ASP A 71 5.09 11.51 -6.03
CA ASP A 71 6.35 11.85 -6.70
C ASP A 71 7.58 11.02 -6.26
N GLU A 72 7.38 9.75 -5.90
CA GLU A 72 8.43 8.79 -5.56
C GLU A 72 8.82 7.88 -6.77
N PRO A 73 10.04 7.29 -6.78
CA PRO A 73 10.49 6.41 -7.85
C PRO A 73 9.62 5.16 -8.04
N THR A 74 9.44 4.76 -9.30
CA THR A 74 8.73 3.54 -9.70
C THR A 74 9.64 2.33 -9.81
N LEU A 75 9.06 1.14 -9.65
CA LEU A 75 9.74 -0.15 -9.81
C LEU A 75 9.57 -0.73 -11.22
N THR A 76 10.53 -1.58 -11.61
CA THR A 76 10.47 -2.39 -12.83
C THR A 76 9.58 -3.62 -12.63
N GLY A 77 8.64 -3.89 -13.55
CA GLY A 77 7.59 -4.92 -13.37
C GLY A 77 7.97 -6.39 -13.52
N GLU A 78 9.24 -6.71 -13.77
CA GLU A 78 9.68 -8.10 -13.99
C GLU A 78 10.14 -8.82 -12.71
N LYS A 79 10.42 -8.07 -11.63
CA LYS A 79 11.03 -8.60 -10.41
C LYS A 79 10.05 -8.67 -9.25
N VAL A 80 10.25 -9.67 -8.38
CA VAL A 80 9.60 -9.76 -7.08
C VAL A 80 10.46 -9.00 -6.06
N VAL A 81 9.92 -7.95 -5.48
CA VAL A 81 10.68 -7.00 -4.64
C VAL A 81 10.10 -6.98 -3.23
N ASN A 82 10.93 -7.26 -2.22
CA ASN A 82 10.57 -7.00 -0.83
C ASN A 82 10.72 -5.51 -0.54
N LEU A 83 9.70 -4.88 0.02
CA LEU A 83 9.77 -3.47 0.41
C LEU A 83 10.22 -3.37 1.85
N SER A 84 11.15 -2.45 2.08
CA SER A 84 11.62 -2.05 3.39
C SER A 84 11.38 -0.56 3.57
N GLN A 85 10.99 -0.14 4.76
CA GLN A 85 10.73 1.27 5.01
C GLN A 85 12.04 1.99 5.32
N LYS A 86 12.29 3.09 4.60
CA LYS A 86 13.57 3.82 4.57
C LYS A 86 14.09 4.25 5.96
N ASP A 87 13.18 4.72 6.81
CA ASP A 87 13.52 5.25 8.14
C ASP A 87 12.90 4.42 9.29
N ALA A 88 12.48 3.19 9.03
CA ALA A 88 11.90 2.34 10.06
C ALA A 88 12.98 1.77 11.00
N PRO A 89 12.70 1.65 12.32
CA PRO A 89 13.54 0.87 13.22
C PRO A 89 13.77 -0.53 12.63
N SER A 90 14.97 -1.08 12.75
CA SER A 90 15.32 -2.38 12.17
C SER A 90 14.36 -3.51 12.59
N ALA A 91 13.77 -3.43 13.79
CA ALA A 91 12.77 -4.37 14.28
C ALA A 91 11.40 -4.32 13.57
N ALA A 92 11.11 -3.25 12.81
CA ALA A 92 9.88 -3.09 12.05
C ALA A 92 10.03 -3.54 10.58
N SER A 93 11.26 -3.77 10.12
CA SER A 93 11.53 -4.28 8.78
C SER A 93 11.45 -5.79 8.75
N VAL A 94 10.63 -6.33 7.85
CA VAL A 94 10.49 -7.78 7.65
C VAL A 94 11.30 -8.15 6.41
N ASP A 95 12.36 -8.92 6.61
CA ASP A 95 13.18 -9.46 5.52
C ASP A 95 12.52 -10.74 4.98
N VAL A 96 11.61 -10.58 4.02
CA VAL A 96 10.96 -11.70 3.34
C VAL A 96 11.94 -12.31 2.33
N LYS A 97 12.10 -13.64 2.35
CA LYS A 97 12.94 -14.37 1.38
C LYS A 97 12.15 -15.03 0.26
N SER A 98 10.96 -15.49 0.58
CA SER A 98 10.04 -16.10 -0.36
C SER A 98 8.61 -15.94 0.12
N VAL A 99 7.66 -15.99 -0.82
CA VAL A 99 6.23 -15.99 -0.52
C VAL A 99 5.56 -17.19 -1.19
N GLN A 100 4.80 -17.97 -0.43
CA GLN A 100 3.93 -19.00 -0.96
C GLN A 100 2.55 -18.40 -1.27
N LEU A 101 2.08 -18.62 -2.50
CA LEU A 101 0.76 -18.20 -2.98
C LEU A 101 -0.30 -19.29 -2.73
N ALA A 102 -1.57 -18.95 -2.92
CA ALA A 102 -2.69 -19.87 -2.71
C ALA A 102 -2.75 -21.03 -3.72
N ASN A 103 -2.11 -20.87 -4.88
CA ASN A 103 -1.98 -21.89 -5.93
C ASN A 103 -0.72 -22.76 -5.76
N ASP A 104 -0.12 -22.79 -4.57
CA ASP A 104 1.15 -23.46 -4.23
C ASP A 104 2.40 -22.95 -4.99
N GLN A 105 2.27 -21.90 -5.80
CA GLN A 105 3.41 -21.24 -6.40
C GLN A 105 4.25 -20.56 -5.31
N VAL A 106 5.57 -20.75 -5.37
CA VAL A 106 6.52 -20.04 -4.49
C VAL A 106 7.22 -18.96 -5.30
N LEU A 107 7.12 -17.72 -4.83
CA LEU A 107 7.85 -16.58 -5.35
C LEU A 107 9.11 -16.35 -4.52
N ASN A 108 10.28 -16.34 -5.15
CA ASN A 108 11.51 -15.94 -4.50
C ASN A 108 11.69 -14.42 -4.61
N ILE A 109 12.19 -13.78 -3.57
CA ILE A 109 12.49 -12.36 -3.59
C ILE A 109 13.77 -12.11 -4.38
N ASP A 110 13.70 -11.29 -5.43
CA ASP A 110 14.86 -10.94 -6.26
C ASP A 110 15.75 -9.88 -5.60
N LYS A 111 15.13 -8.95 -4.86
CA LYS A 111 15.81 -7.86 -4.15
C LYS A 111 14.92 -7.25 -3.07
N THR A 112 15.56 -6.52 -2.17
CA THR A 112 14.90 -5.62 -1.24
C THR A 112 15.11 -4.17 -1.71
N GLU A 113 14.06 -3.37 -1.70
CA GLU A 113 14.14 -1.93 -1.96
C GLU A 113 13.56 -1.12 -0.80
N GLU A 114 14.12 0.07 -0.60
CA GLU A 114 13.58 1.04 0.35
C GLU A 114 12.40 1.79 -0.26
N THR A 115 11.37 2.07 0.53
CA THR A 115 10.19 2.82 0.08
C THR A 115 9.65 3.74 1.16
N ASN A 116 9.03 4.83 0.71
CA ASN A 116 8.15 5.70 1.48
C ASN A 116 6.69 5.61 1.04
N VAL A 117 6.38 4.79 0.02
CA VAL A 117 5.08 4.75 -0.63
C VAL A 117 4.04 4.05 0.23
N LEU A 118 4.44 3.00 0.94
CA LEU A 118 3.56 2.19 1.79
C LEU A 118 4.25 1.87 3.12
N PRO A 119 3.48 1.74 4.22
CA PRO A 119 4.01 1.16 5.44
C PRO A 119 4.36 -0.31 5.18
N THR A 120 5.57 -0.74 5.55
CA THR A 120 6.04 -2.11 5.25
C THR A 120 5.90 -3.08 6.43
N PHE A 121 5.12 -2.71 7.46
CA PHE A 121 4.93 -3.53 8.65
C PHE A 121 4.22 -4.85 8.31
N GLY A 122 4.76 -5.97 8.80
CA GLY A 122 4.24 -7.31 8.46
C GLY A 122 4.74 -7.86 7.12
N GLY A 123 5.56 -7.10 6.39
CA GLY A 123 6.15 -7.50 5.11
C GLY A 123 5.25 -7.17 3.94
N VAL A 124 5.76 -6.36 3.02
CA VAL A 124 5.09 -5.99 1.77
C VAL A 124 5.98 -6.39 0.60
N VAL A 125 5.42 -7.14 -0.34
CA VAL A 125 6.14 -7.61 -1.52
C VAL A 125 5.44 -7.11 -2.77
N VAL A 126 6.22 -6.47 -3.64
CA VAL A 126 5.79 -6.09 -4.99
C VAL A 126 5.99 -7.28 -5.91
N ILE A 127 4.94 -7.66 -6.62
CA ILE A 127 4.95 -8.77 -7.57
C ILE A 127 4.68 -8.27 -9.00
N PRO A 128 5.19 -8.97 -10.03
CA PRO A 128 4.82 -8.71 -11.42
C PRO A 128 3.31 -8.70 -11.65
N ASP A 129 2.87 -7.87 -12.58
CA ASP A 129 1.45 -7.79 -12.96
C ASP A 129 0.93 -9.12 -13.51
N SER A 130 1.80 -9.92 -14.14
CA SER A 130 1.50 -11.25 -14.69
C SER A 130 1.36 -12.37 -13.66
N THR A 131 1.77 -12.18 -12.40
CA THR A 131 1.68 -13.20 -11.35
C THR A 131 0.21 -13.52 -11.03
N SER A 132 -0.23 -14.78 -11.02
CA SER A 132 -1.61 -15.08 -10.58
C SER A 132 -1.78 -14.77 -9.08
N THR A 133 -2.89 -14.14 -8.73
CA THR A 133 -3.31 -13.87 -7.34
C THR A 133 -4.62 -14.60 -7.01
N ASP A 134 -4.97 -15.60 -7.81
CA ASP A 134 -6.22 -16.36 -7.65
C ASP A 134 -6.21 -17.10 -6.30
N GLY A 135 -7.33 -17.03 -5.60
CA GLY A 135 -7.48 -17.63 -4.27
C GLY A 135 -6.79 -16.85 -3.14
N ILE A 136 -6.17 -15.70 -3.41
CA ILE A 136 -5.64 -14.80 -2.38
C ILE A 136 -6.68 -13.71 -2.10
N LYS A 137 -6.92 -13.41 -0.83
CA LYS A 137 -7.86 -12.35 -0.43
C LYS A 137 -7.34 -11.01 -0.96
N ALA A 138 -8.12 -10.35 -1.81
CA ALA A 138 -7.89 -8.99 -2.26
C ALA A 138 -8.60 -8.00 -1.34
N GLU A 139 -7.94 -6.89 -1.03
CA GLU A 139 -8.48 -5.75 -0.28
C GLU A 139 -8.18 -4.49 -1.11
N THR A 140 -9.23 -3.75 -1.44
CA THR A 140 -9.06 -2.45 -2.11
C THR A 140 -8.99 -1.38 -1.05
N GLU A 141 -7.94 -0.59 -1.07
CA GLU A 141 -7.73 0.53 -0.17
C GLU A 141 -8.07 1.83 -0.91
N THR A 142 -8.69 2.78 -0.23
CA THR A 142 -8.88 4.15 -0.76
C THR A 142 -8.06 5.13 0.06
N ILE A 143 -7.28 5.96 -0.63
CA ILE A 143 -6.51 7.05 -0.06
C ILE A 143 -7.14 8.38 -0.43
N TRP A 144 -7.15 9.32 0.52
CA TRP A 144 -7.34 10.74 0.28
C TRP A 144 -6.08 11.49 0.68
N GLN A 145 -5.54 12.28 -0.24
CA GLN A 145 -4.40 13.15 0.00
C GLN A 145 -4.81 14.60 -0.26
N PRO A 146 -4.95 15.42 0.79
CA PRO A 146 -5.17 16.84 0.65
C PRO A 146 -4.01 17.51 -0.08
N LYS A 147 -4.34 18.48 -0.93
CA LYS A 147 -3.35 19.31 -1.62
C LYS A 147 -2.85 20.37 -0.65
N ALA A 148 -1.54 20.49 -0.51
CA ALA A 148 -0.95 21.55 0.29
C ALA A 148 -1.29 22.92 -0.34
N GLY A 149 -2.00 23.78 0.42
CA GLY A 149 -2.28 25.17 0.04
C GLY A 149 -3.76 25.51 -0.16
N THR A 150 -4.54 25.50 0.92
CA THR A 150 -5.76 26.31 1.04
C THR A 150 -5.52 27.48 1.98
#